data_AF-A0A524CVI0-F1
#
_entry.id   AF-A0A524CVI0-F1
#
_cell.length_a   1.000
_cell.length_b   1.000
_cell.length_c   1.000
_cell.angle_alpha   90.00
_cell.angle_beta   90.00
_cell.angle_gamma   90.00
#
_symmetry.space_group_name_H-M   'P 1'
#
loop_
_entity.id
_entity.type
_entity.pdbx_description
1 polymer ?
#
loop_
_entity_poly.entity_id
_entity_poly.type
_entity_poly.pdbx_seq_one_letter_code
_entity_poly.pdbx_strand_id
1 'polypeptide(L)' 'MGSKMAPHWVSDTRVEVDHTLCPQYDSFSERGKMYCEYACLPYVGAVGEGIAPGVKMDVVREADNEGPCTKALEMKE' A
#
# COMPACT_ATOMS: atom_id res chain seq x y z
N MET A 1 6.91 -4.67 16.88
CA MET A 1 6.23 -3.47 16.36
C MET A 1 5.41 -3.90 15.15
N GLY A 2 4.09 -3.73 15.17
CA GLY A 2 3.20 -4.15 14.07
C GLY A 2 3.22 -3.16 12.92
N SER A 3 2.94 -3.60 11.69
CA SER A 3 2.74 -2.68 10.57
C SER A 3 1.62 -1.72 10.92
N LYS A 4 1.88 -0.41 10.78
CA LYS A 4 0.87 0.62 11.04
C LYS A 4 0.55 1.32 9.74
N MET A 5 -0.71 1.24 9.36
CA MET A 5 -1.30 1.89 8.21
C MET A 5 -2.25 2.97 8.69
N ALA A 6 -2.12 4.18 8.15
CA ALA A 6 -2.97 5.31 8.48
C ALA A 6 -3.85 5.61 7.25
N PRO A 7 -5.15 5.26 7.29
CA PRO A 7 -6.06 5.56 6.20
C PRO A 7 -6.56 7.01 6.27
N HIS A 8 -6.69 7.66 5.11
CA HIS A 8 -7.40 8.93 4.95
C HIS A 8 -8.24 8.90 3.67
N TRP A 9 -9.48 9.35 3.79
CA TRP A 9 -10.37 9.49 2.63
C TRP A 9 -9.94 10.70 1.81
N VAL A 10 -9.74 10.49 0.51
CA VAL A 10 -9.46 11.57 -0.45
C VAL A 10 -10.69 11.90 -1.32
N SER A 11 -11.64 10.97 -1.41
CA SER A 11 -12.98 11.17 -1.98
C SER A 11 -13.96 10.14 -1.41
N ASP A 12 -15.22 10.20 -1.81
CA ASP A 12 -16.25 9.21 -1.43
C ASP A 12 -15.95 7.79 -1.97
N THR A 13 -15.08 7.67 -2.97
CA THR A 13 -14.77 6.42 -3.66
C THR A 13 -13.30 6.00 -3.55
N ARG A 14 -12.48 6.77 -2.82
CA ARG A 14 -11.04 6.54 -2.73
C ARG A 14 -10.51 6.81 -1.33
N VAL A 15 -9.84 5.81 -0.78
CA VAL A 15 -9.12 5.90 0.50
C VAL A 15 -7.64 5.65 0.23
N GLU A 16 -6.81 6.58 0.65
CA GLU A 16 -5.37 6.43 0.65
C GLU A 16 -4.90 5.92 2.01
N VAL A 17 -3.82 5.16 2.00
CA VAL A 17 -3.30 4.47 3.16
C VAL A 17 -1.81 4.69 3.23
N ASP A 18 -1.40 5.55 4.15
CA ASP A 18 0.00 5.84 4.43
C ASP A 18 0.59 4.74 5.30
N HIS A 19 1.65 4.10 4.80
CA HIS A 19 2.30 3.01 5.52
C HIS A 19 3.30 3.54 6.55
N THR A 20 2.80 4.20 7.60
CA THR A 20 3.63 4.90 8.62
C THR A 20 4.74 4.06 9.26
N LEU A 21 4.59 2.74 9.31
CA LEU A 21 5.64 1.83 9.74
C LEU A 21 5.65 0.56 8.91
N CYS A 22 6.69 0.41 8.10
CA CYS A 22 6.92 -0.78 7.28
C CYS A 22 8.03 -1.64 7.91
N PRO A 23 7.73 -2.86 8.40
CA PRO A 23 8.73 -3.72 9.04
C PRO A 23 9.81 -4.22 8.08
N GLN A 24 9.61 -4.06 6.76
CA GLN A 24 10.56 -4.45 5.73
C GLN A 24 11.25 -3.25 5.08
N TYR A 25 11.02 -2.02 5.57
CA TYR A 25 11.56 -0.80 4.95
C TYR A 25 13.08 -0.72 5.06
N ASP A 26 13.64 -1.07 6.21
CA ASP A 26 15.10 -1.07 6.39
C ASP A 26 15.75 -2.05 5.40
N SER A 27 15.24 -3.29 5.34
CA SER A 27 15.68 -4.29 4.36
C SER A 27 15.44 -3.88 2.90
N PHE A 28 14.42 -3.08 2.63
CA PHE A 28 14.16 -2.49 1.32
C PHE A 28 15.19 -1.42 0.97
N SER A 29 15.50 -0.50 1.89
CA SER A 29 16.48 0.58 1.70
C SER A 29 17.88 0.03 1.42
N GLU A 30 18.22 -1.11 2.03
CA GLU A 30 19.50 -1.80 1.81
C GLU A 30 19.58 -2.54 0.46
N ARG A 31 18.46 -3.04 -0.08
CA ARG A 31 18.46 -3.99 -1.21
C ARG A 31 17.81 -3.47 -2.50
N GLY A 32 17.09 -2.36 -2.43
CA GLY A 32 16.45 -1.72 -3.57
C GLY A 32 15.24 -2.49 -4.09
N LYS A 33 14.06 -1.86 -3.99
CA LYS A 33 12.86 -2.06 -4.83
C LYS A 33 12.06 -3.36 -4.69
N MET A 34 12.66 -4.52 -4.45
CA MET A 34 11.98 -5.81 -4.71
C MET A 34 10.90 -6.27 -3.70
N TYR A 35 10.72 -5.68 -2.51
CA TYR A 35 9.79 -6.27 -1.53
C TYR A 35 8.33 -5.81 -1.68
N CYS A 36 8.11 -4.58 -2.17
CA CYS A 36 6.75 -4.03 -2.22
C CYS A 36 5.91 -4.65 -3.34
N GLU A 37 6.46 -4.73 -4.55
CA GLU A 37 5.75 -5.23 -5.75
C GLU A 37 5.46 -6.73 -5.71
N TYR A 38 6.35 -7.52 -5.11
CA TYR A 38 6.28 -8.99 -5.18
C TYR A 38 5.65 -9.64 -3.94
N ALA A 39 5.57 -8.94 -2.81
CA ALA A 39 5.00 -9.50 -1.57
C ALA A 39 3.86 -8.66 -1.01
N CYS A 40 4.11 -7.38 -0.69
CA CYS A 40 3.13 -6.54 -0.01
C CYS A 40 1.94 -6.20 -0.90
N LEU A 41 2.19 -5.66 -2.10
CA LEU A 41 1.15 -5.21 -3.03
C LEU A 41 0.22 -6.35 -3.47
N PRO A 42 0.72 -7.55 -3.87
CA PRO A 42 -0.16 -8.66 -4.22
C PRO A 42 -1.02 -9.12 -3.05
N TYR A 43 -0.47 -9.12 -1.82
CA TYR A 43 -1.21 -9.51 -0.62
C TYR A 43 -2.34 -8.53 -0.31
N VAL A 44 -2.03 -7.23 -0.19
CA VAL A 44 -3.06 -6.22 0.14
C VAL A 44 -4.04 -6.00 -1.01
N GLY A 45 -3.60 -6.16 -2.25
CA GLY A 45 -4.46 -6.19 -3.43
C GLY A 45 -5.42 -7.37 -3.40
N ALA A 46 -4.94 -8.60 -3.19
CA ALA A 46 -5.80 -9.78 -3.10
C ALA A 46 -6.86 -9.67 -1.98
N VAL A 47 -6.50 -9.10 -0.83
CA VAL A 47 -7.45 -8.85 0.26
C VAL A 47 -8.46 -7.76 -0.13
N GLY A 48 -7.98 -6.60 -0.59
CA GLY A 48 -8.85 -5.47 -0.92
C GLY A 48 -9.81 -5.76 -2.07
N GLU A 49 -9.28 -6.31 -3.16
CA GLU A 49 -10.05 -6.66 -4.36
C GLU A 49 -10.93 -7.91 -4.15
N GLY A 50 -10.58 -8.77 -3.19
CA GLY A 50 -11.39 -9.92 -2.81
C GLY A 50 -12.61 -9.59 -1.95
N ILE A 51 -12.59 -8.46 -1.23
CA ILE A 51 -13.70 -8.05 -0.34
C ILE A 51 -14.88 -7.49 -1.13
N ALA A 52 -14.63 -6.71 -2.19
CA ALA A 52 -15.67 -6.03 -2.95
C ALA A 52 -15.37 -6.04 -4.46
N PRO A 53 -16.27 -6.61 -5.30
CA PRO A 53 -16.18 -6.50 -6.74
C PRO A 53 -16.13 -5.03 -7.18
N GLY A 54 -15.18 -4.68 -8.04
CA GLY A 54 -14.99 -3.30 -8.53
C GLY A 54 -13.98 -2.47 -7.71
N VAL A 55 -13.53 -2.96 -6.56
CA VAL A 55 -12.43 -2.31 -5.82
C VAL A 55 -11.09 -2.68 -6.45
N LYS A 56 -10.19 -1.70 -6.56
CA LYS A 56 -8.80 -1.85 -7.01
C LYS A 56 -7.83 -1.25 -6.02
N MET A 57 -6.66 -1.88 -5.90
CA MET A 57 -5.55 -1.37 -5.12
C MET A 57 -4.49 -0.78 -6.06
N ASP A 58 -4.20 0.50 -5.89
CA ASP A 58 -3.19 1.22 -6.66
C ASP A 58 -2.06 1.70 -5.75
N VAL A 59 -0.85 1.80 -6.29
CA VAL A 59 0.30 2.40 -5.60
C VAL A 59 0.28 3.90 -5.89
N VAL A 60 0.09 4.73 -4.85
CA VAL A 60 0.13 6.19 -4.96
C VAL A 60 1.57 6.69 -4.95
N ARG A 61 2.36 6.14 -4.03
CA ARG A 61 3.79 6.41 -3.91
C ARG A 61 4.51 5.12 -3.51
N GLU A 62 5.54 4.76 -4.24
CA GLU A 62 6.42 3.67 -3.87
C GLU A 62 7.18 3.98 -2.57
N ALA A 63 7.73 2.95 -1.92
CA ALA A 63 8.70 3.21 -0.87
C ALA A 63 9.98 3.73 -1.53
N ASP A 64 10.61 4.73 -0.94
CA ASP A 64 11.85 5.34 -1.44
C ASP A 64 12.80 5.59 -0.26
N ASN A 65 13.79 6.47 -0.40
CA ASN A 65 14.67 6.82 0.72
C ASN A 65 14.03 7.83 1.68
N GLU A 66 12.93 8.46 1.28
CA GLU A 66 12.24 9.50 2.04
C GLU A 66 11.16 8.91 2.95
N GLY A 67 10.64 7.72 2.62
CA GLY A 67 9.80 6.96 3.53
C GLY A 67 9.12 5.73 2.92
N PRO A 68 8.28 5.05 3.72
CA PRO A 68 7.46 3.93 3.26
C PRO A 68 6.46 4.32 2.16
N CYS A 69 5.88 3.34 1.50
CA CYS A 69 4.88 3.57 0.45
C CYS A 69 3.52 4.13 0.93
N THR A 70 2.78 4.71 -0.02
CA THR A 70 1.35 5.04 0.10
C THR A 70 0.58 4.26 -0.95
N LYS A 71 -0.55 3.66 -0.56
CA LYS A 71 -1.44 2.90 -1.47
C LYS A 71 -2.85 3.47 -1.42
N ALA A 72 -3.64 3.24 -2.46
CA ALA A 72 -5.04 3.62 -2.50
C ALA A 72 -5.91 2.42 -2.79
N LEU A 73 -7.03 2.32 -2.07
CA LEU A 73 -8.17 1.51 -2.47
C LEU A 73 -9.16 2.45 -3.16
N GLU A 74 -9.56 2.10 -4.37
CA GLU A 74 -10.55 2.85 -5.12
C GLU A 74 -11.59 1.96 -5.77
N MET A 75 -12.82 2.46 -5.84
CA MET A 75 -13.88 1.85 -6.65
C MET A 75 -13.63 2.24 -8.11
N LYS A 76 -13.33 1.27 -8.98
CA LYS A 76 -13.36 1.45 -10.44
C LYS A 76 -14.73 0.99 -10.94
N GLU A 77 -15.41 1.88 -11.67
CA GLU A 77 -16.68 1.61 -12.35
C GLU A 77 -16.55 0.49 -13.39
#